data_AF-A0A8J7J6I9-F1
#
_entry.id   AF-A0A8J7J6I9-F1
#
_cell.length_a   1.000
_cell.length_b   1.000
_cell.length_c   1.000
_cell.angle_alpha   90.00
_cell.angle_beta   90.00
_cell.angle_gamma   90.00
#
_symmetry.space_group_name_H-M   'P 1'
#
loop_
_entity.id
_entity.type
_entity.pdbx_description
1 polymer ?
#
loop_
_entity_poly.entity_id
_entity_poly.type
_entity_poly.pdbx_seq_one_letter_code
_entity_poly.pdbx_strand_id
1 'polypeptide(L)' 'FSLAWLAGLVIPGAPGGMGVFEAIAVTLLQDTLSMGVVLSAVALYRLVGTVAEAAGAGLAILGLQVVGSPPAT' A
#
# COMPACT_ATOMS: atom_id res chain seq x y z
N PHE A 1 -4.96 13.18 1.96
CA PHE A 1 -4.31 11.92 1.53
C PHE A 1 -3.09 12.18 0.64
N SER A 2 -3.26 12.73 -0.57
CA SER A 2 -2.16 12.90 -1.54
C SER A 2 -0.97 13.74 -1.05
N LEU A 3 -1.22 14.78 -0.23
CA LEU A 3 -0.14 15.59 0.37
C LEU A 3 0.70 14.82 1.39
N ALA A 4 0.06 14.05 2.28
CA ALA A 4 0.75 13.17 3.21
C ALA A 4 1.53 12.06 2.48
N TRP A 5 0.95 11.53 1.40
CA TRP A 5 1.56 10.54 0.52
C TRP A 5 2.83 11.07 -0.17
N LEU A 6 2.72 12.26 -0.78
CA LEU A 6 3.86 12.92 -1.42
C LEU A 6 4.99 13.18 -0.41
N ALA A 7 4.67 13.70 0.76
CA ALA A 7 5.66 13.98 1.80
C ALA A 7 6.37 12.70 2.30
N GLY A 8 5.64 11.58 2.41
CA GLY A 8 6.21 10.27 2.75
C GLY A 8 7.15 9.68 1.70
N LEU A 9 7.06 10.09 0.42
CA LEU A 9 7.97 9.66 -0.65
C LEU A 9 9.20 10.56 -0.80
N VAL A 10 9.05 11.85 -0.51
CA VAL A 10 10.11 12.86 -0.70
C VAL A 10 11.15 12.80 0.41
N ILE A 11 10.79 12.34 1.62
CA ILE A 11 11.71 12.30 2.76
C ILE A 11 12.53 11.00 2.74
N PRO A 12 13.83 11.06 2.42
CA PRO A 12 14.69 9.89 2.36
C PRO A 12 14.92 9.31 3.76
N GLY A 13 14.85 7.98 3.91
CA GLY A 13 15.13 7.28 5.17
C GLY A 13 13.94 6.64 5.87
N ALA A 14 12.70 6.91 5.42
CA ALA A 14 11.50 6.19 5.87
C ALA A 14 11.09 5.14 4.80
N PRO A 15 11.28 3.83 5.03
CA PRO A 15 10.85 2.80 4.09
C PRO A 15 9.35 2.94 3.79
N GLY A 16 9.00 3.22 2.54
CA GLY A 16 7.60 3.39 2.12
C GLY A 16 6.83 4.51 2.84
N GLY A 17 7.53 5.52 3.40
CA GLY A 17 6.93 6.67 4.10
C GLY A 17 6.38 6.40 5.51
N MET A 18 6.73 5.26 6.13
CA MET A 18 6.30 4.93 7.50
C MET A 18 6.79 5.97 8.52
N GLY A 19 5.89 6.50 9.33
CA GLY A 19 6.11 7.55 10.33
C GLY A 19 5.82 8.95 9.81
N VAL A 20 6.37 9.32 8.64
CA VAL A 20 6.20 10.65 8.04
C VAL A 20 4.80 10.84 7.47
N PHE A 21 4.30 9.83 6.76
CA PHE A 21 2.96 9.83 6.19
C PHE A 21 1.91 9.93 7.30
N GLU A 22 2.03 9.10 8.33
CA GLU A 22 1.13 9.08 9.47
C GLU A 22 1.15 10.41 10.23
N ALA A 23 2.33 10.96 10.51
CA ALA A 23 2.46 12.24 11.21
C ALA A 23 1.77 13.38 10.44
N ILE A 24 1.96 13.47 9.13
CA ILE A 24 1.34 14.53 8.31
C ILE A 24 -0.16 14.29 8.15
N ALA A 25 -0.60 13.04 7.94
CA ALA A 25 -2.02 12.71 7.84
C ALA A 25 -2.78 13.06 9.14
N VAL A 26 -2.19 12.74 10.29
CA VAL A 26 -2.76 13.14 11.59
C VAL A 26 -2.72 14.64 11.77
N THR A 27 -1.60 15.31 11.47
CA THR A 27 -1.47 16.76 11.64
C THR A 27 -2.51 17.53 10.81
N LEU A 28 -2.83 17.03 9.61
CA LEU A 28 -3.81 17.64 8.70
C LEU A 28 -5.27 17.35 9.08
N LEU A 29 -5.56 16.24 9.77
CA LEU A 29 -6.93 15.79 10.05
C LEU A 29 -7.28 15.75 11.55
N GLN A 30 -6.35 16.03 12.45
CA GLN A 30 -6.54 15.96 13.91
C GLN A 30 -7.73 16.79 14.42
N ASP A 31 -8.07 17.90 13.75
CA ASP A 31 -9.18 18.77 14.15
C ASP A 31 -10.57 18.20 13.77
N THR A 32 -10.61 17.16 12.93
CA THR A 32 -11.87 16.58 12.43
C THR A 32 -12.00 15.09 12.67
N LEU A 33 -10.89 14.34 12.71
CA LEU A 33 -10.86 12.89 12.91
C LEU A 33 -9.88 12.53 14.03
N SER A 34 -10.25 11.52 14.81
CA SER A 34 -9.31 10.96 15.78
C SER A 34 -8.10 10.34 15.08
N MET A 35 -6.94 10.41 15.75
CA MET A 35 -5.70 9.77 15.29
C MET A 35 -5.92 8.29 14.94
N GLY A 36 -6.68 7.55 15.75
CA GLY A 36 -6.99 6.14 15.51
C GLY A 36 -7.76 5.89 14.21
N VAL A 37 -8.69 6.79 13.84
CA VAL A 37 -9.44 6.69 12.57
C VAL A 37 -8.53 6.93 11.37
N VAL A 38 -7.65 7.94 11.45
CA VAL A 38 -6.71 8.24 10.35
C VAL A 38 -5.73 7.08 10.15
N LEU A 39 -5.15 6.55 11.24
CA LEU A 39 -4.20 5.44 11.17
C LEU A 39 -4.84 4.13 10.68
N SER A 40 -6.05 3.81 11.15
CA SER A 40 -6.77 2.60 10.72
C SER A 40 -7.14 2.65 9.24
N ALA A 41 -7.62 3.79 8.74
CA ALA A 41 -7.92 3.96 7.31
C ALA A 41 -6.67 3.71 6.43
N VAL A 42 -5.51 4.18 6.87
CA VAL A 42 -4.24 4.06 6.16
C VAL A 42 -3.72 2.63 6.18
N ALA A 43 -3.80 1.97 7.33
CA ALA A 43 -3.45 0.57 7.48
C ALA A 43 -4.32 -0.32 6.59
N LEU A 44 -5.64 -0.07 6.56
CA LEU A 44 -6.58 -0.80 5.71
C LEU A 44 -6.31 -0.57 4.22
N TYR A 45 -6.06 0.67 3.81
CA TYR A 45 -5.71 0.98 2.41
C TYR A 45 -4.45 0.22 1.97
N ARG A 46 -3.40 0.22 2.79
CA ARG A 46 -2.16 -0.51 2.50
C ARG A 46 -2.39 -2.01 2.43
N LEU A 47 -3.12 -2.57 3.39
CA LEU A 47 -3.42 -4.01 3.43
C LEU A 47 -4.17 -4.44 2.16
N VAL A 48 -5.24 -3.73 1.80
CA VAL A 48 -6.04 -4.05 0.61
C VAL A 48 -5.19 -3.93 -0.66
N GLY A 49 -4.41 -2.86 -0.79
CA GLY A 49 -3.51 -2.67 -1.94
C GLY A 49 -2.45 -3.77 -2.04
N THR A 50 -1.77 -4.09 -0.95
CA THR A 50 -0.75 -5.15 -0.92
C THR A 50 -1.35 -6.53 -1.19
N VAL A 51 -2.54 -6.83 -0.67
CA VAL A 51 -3.24 -8.10 -0.96
C VAL A 51 -3.64 -8.17 -2.42
N ALA A 52 -4.12 -7.06 -3.01
CA ALA A 52 -4.47 -7.02 -4.43
C ALA A 52 -3.24 -7.25 -5.34
N GLU A 53 -2.13 -6.58 -5.05
CA GLU A 53 -0.86 -6.78 -5.78
C GLU A 53 -0.33 -8.22 -5.61
N ALA A 54 -0.36 -8.77 -4.39
CA ALA A 54 0.05 -10.14 -4.12
C ALA A 54 -0.84 -11.16 -4.83
N ALA A 55 -2.15 -10.93 -4.85
CA ALA A 55 -3.10 -11.78 -5.57
C ALA A 55 -2.88 -11.70 -7.09
N GLY A 56 -2.68 -10.49 -7.63
CA GLY A 56 -2.36 -10.28 -9.04
C GLY A 56 -1.06 -10.99 -9.45
N ALA A 57 0.00 -10.84 -8.66
CA ALA A 57 1.26 -11.54 -8.87
C ALA A 57 1.09 -13.07 -8.76
N GLY A 58 0.34 -13.56 -7.77
CA GLY A 58 0.05 -14.97 -7.60
C GLY A 58 -0.71 -15.57 -8.78
N LEU A 59 -1.76 -14.89 -9.26
CA LEU A 59 -2.52 -15.29 -10.44
C LEU A 59 -1.67 -15.28 -11.71
N ALA A 60 -0.81 -14.28 -11.87
CA ALA A 60 0.11 -14.21 -13.01
C ALA A 60 1.08 -15.40 -12.99
N ILE A 61 1.64 -15.76 -11.84
CA ILE A 61 2.52 -16.93 -11.70
C ILE A 61 1.76 -18.21 -12.05
N LEU A 62 0.55 -18.42 -11.50
CA LEU A 62 -0.26 -19.60 -11.78
C LEU A 62 -0.64 -19.68 -13.28
N GLY A 63 -1.02 -18.57 -13.89
CA GLY A 63 -1.32 -18.49 -15.32
C GLY A 63 -0.09 -18.76 -16.20
N LEU A 64 1.08 -18.27 -15.81
CA LEU A 64 2.35 -18.56 -16.49
C LEU A 64 2.74 -20.04 -16.41
N GLN A 65 2.46 -20.74 -15.31
CA GLN A 65 2.67 -22.19 -15.22
C GLN A 65 1.76 -22.96 -16.19
N VAL A 66 0.52 -22.50 -16.38
CA VAL A 66 -0.41 -23.11 -17.35
C VAL A 66 0.07 -22.90 -18.78
N VAL A 67 0.53 -21.69 -19.13
CA VAL A 67 1.01 -21.36 -20.49
C VAL A 67 2.38 -21.96 -20.80
N GLY A 68 3.25 -22.11 -19.80
CA GLY A 68 4.60 -22.65 -19.95
C GLY A 68 4.70 -24.17 -20.05
N SER A 69 3.58 -24.90 -19.98
CA SER A 69 3.59 -26.35 -20.16
C SER A 69 3.97 -26.70 -21.60
N PRO A 70 5.03 -27.52 -21.83
CA PRO A 70 5.38 -27.93 -23.19
C PRO A 70 4.19 -28.68 -23.82
N PRO A 71 3.91 -28.48 -25.13
CA PRO A 71 2.86 -29.22 -25.80
C PRO A 71 3.14 -30.72 -25.62
N ALA A 72 2.13 -31.46 -25.17
CA ALA A 72 2.19 -32.91 -25.11
C ALA A 72 2.20 -33.44 -26.55
N THR A 73 3.42 -33.57 -27.10
CA THR A 73 3.83 -34.16 -28.39
C THR A 73 3.19 -33.61 -29.65
#